data_AF-A0AA88L7L3-F1
#
_entry.id   AF-A0AA88L7L3-F1
#
_cell.length_a   1.000
_cell.length_b   1.000
_cell.length_c   1.000
_cell.angle_alpha   90.00
_cell.angle_beta   90.00
_cell.angle_gamma   90.00
#
_symmetry.space_group_name_H-M   'P 1'
#
loop_
_entity.id
_entity.type
_entity.pdbx_description
1 polymer ?
#
loop_
_entity_poly.entity_id
_entity_poly.type
_entity_poly.pdbx_seq_one_letter_code
_entity_poly.pdbx_strand_id
1 'polypeptide(L)'
;MDIAIWVSIPFKVNVAEIELSLQKPLIELQIDEIMRAKFKDGKYNIWKTNDVATKYPLLWDKAQFYVIAFPTSFLLKRDLVVFLNFYRKLAIDLTL
;
A
#
# COMPACT_ATOMS: atom_id res chain seq x y z
N MET A 1 -0.08 10.64 0.26
CA MET A 1 -0.80 9.67 1.10
C MET A 1 0.25 8.92 1.89
N ASP A 2 0.29 9.12 3.20
CA ASP A 2 1.09 8.29 4.08
C ASP A 2 0.40 6.93 4.24
N ILE A 3 1.16 5.86 4.07
CA ILE A 3 0.67 4.50 4.28
C ILE A 3 0.47 4.32 5.79
N ALA A 4 -0.71 3.86 6.21
CA ALA A 4 -0.96 3.62 7.62
C ALA A 4 0.03 2.59 8.20
N ILE A 5 0.57 2.85 9.38
CA ILE A 5 1.64 2.03 10.01
C ILE A 5 1.20 0.57 10.18
N TRP A 6 -0.08 0.33 10.49
CA TRP A 6 -0.64 -1.02 10.61
C TRP A 6 -0.70 -1.78 9.27
N VAL A 7 -0.66 -1.10 8.13
CA VAL A 7 -0.57 -1.74 6.80
C VAL A 7 0.87 -2.13 6.50
N SER A 8 1.85 -1.30 6.86
CA SER A 8 3.28 -1.60 6.64
C SER A 8 3.86 -2.62 7.62
N ILE A 9 3.51 -2.52 8.89
CA ILE A 9 4.02 -3.39 9.97
C ILE A 9 2.88 -3.90 10.89
N PRO A 10 1.90 -4.64 10.35
CA PRO A 10 0.70 -5.08 11.09
C PRO A 10 1.01 -5.83 12.38
N PHE A 11 2.14 -6.55 12.44
CA PHE A 11 2.54 -7.38 13.58
C PHE A 11 3.30 -6.64 14.69
N LYS A 12 3.66 -5.37 14.48
CA LYS A 12 4.47 -4.57 15.43
C LYS A 12 3.79 -3.29 15.88
N VAL A 13 2.67 -2.91 15.25
CA VAL A 13 1.95 -1.68 15.57
C VAL A 13 1.22 -1.80 16.91
N ASN A 14 1.20 -0.71 17.67
CA ASN A 14 0.38 -0.59 18.86
C ASN A 14 -1.10 -0.49 18.46
N VAL A 15 -1.89 -1.50 18.83
CA VAL A 15 -3.31 -1.57 18.45
C VAL A 15 -4.13 -0.45 19.11
N ALA A 16 -3.73 0.01 20.30
CA ALA A 16 -4.46 1.04 21.04
C ALA A 16 -4.54 2.40 20.31
N GLU A 17 -3.60 2.65 19.38
CA GLU A 17 -3.52 3.88 18.58
C GLU A 17 -4.29 3.78 17.26
N ILE A 18 -4.86 2.62 16.95
CA ILE A 18 -5.62 2.37 15.73
C ILE A 18 -7.12 2.58 15.99
N GLU A 19 -7.86 2.90 14.93
CA GLU A 19 -9.32 3.00 14.96
C GLU A 19 -9.97 1.80 15.64
N LEU A 20 -10.90 2.07 16.56
CA LEU A 20 -11.51 1.09 17.46
C LEU A 20 -12.18 -0.08 16.70
N SER A 21 -12.73 0.20 15.52
CA SER A 21 -13.32 -0.80 14.61
C SER A 21 -12.32 -1.84 14.07
N LEU A 22 -11.04 -1.47 13.99
CA LEU A 22 -9.96 -2.31 13.47
C LEU A 22 -9.15 -2.97 14.57
N GLN A 23 -9.25 -2.53 15.82
CA GLN A 23 -8.43 -3.04 16.91
C GLN A 23 -8.61 -4.55 17.11
N LYS A 24 -9.86 -5.00 17.22
CA LYS A 24 -10.17 -6.42 17.40
C LYS A 24 -9.64 -7.31 16.27
N PRO A 25 -9.95 -7.07 14.99
CA PRO A 25 -9.42 -7.90 13.92
C PRO A 25 -7.89 -7.79 13.78
N LEU A 26 -7.29 -6.65 14.15
CA LEU A 26 -5.84 -6.49 14.14
C LEU A 26 -5.17 -7.33 15.24
N ILE A 27 -5.76 -7.42 16.43
CA ILE A 27 -5.31 -8.34 17.49
C ILE A 27 -5.39 -9.78 17.01
N GLU A 28 -6.51 -10.17 16.41
CA GLU A 28 -6.71 -11.52 15.85
C GLU A 28 -5.70 -11.85 14.75
N LEU A 29 -5.31 -10.88 13.94
CA LEU A 29 -4.22 -11.02 12.95
C LEU A 29 -2.86 -11.15 13.65
N GLN A 30 -2.59 -10.37 14.69
CA GLN A 30 -1.30 -10.38 15.40
C GLN A 30 -1.03 -11.70 16.14
N ILE A 31 -2.07 -12.34 16.67
CA ILE A 31 -1.96 -13.65 17.34
C ILE A 31 -1.90 -14.83 16.36
N ASP A 32 -2.24 -14.62 15.09
CA ASP A 32 -2.17 -15.65 14.06
C ASP A 32 -0.70 -15.95 13.69
N GLU A 33 -0.17 -17.03 14.26
CA GLU A 33 1.22 -17.46 14.03
C GLU A 33 1.48 -17.85 12.57
N ILE A 34 0.48 -18.39 11.86
CA ILE A 34 0.61 -18.79 10.46
C ILE A 34 0.78 -17.54 9.60
N MET A 35 -0.04 -16.52 9.82
CA MET A 35 0.08 -15.23 9.13
C MET A 35 1.39 -14.52 9.48
N ARG A 36 1.81 -14.58 10.76
CA ARG A 36 3.08 -14.02 11.21
C ARG A 36 4.27 -14.71 10.54
N ALA A 37 4.23 -16.04 10.38
CA ALA A 37 5.26 -16.79 9.66
C ALA A 37 5.29 -16.42 8.18
N LYS A 38 4.13 -16.36 7.51
CA LYS A 38 4.00 -15.91 6.11
C LYS A 38 4.57 -14.49 5.89
N PHE A 39 4.40 -13.58 6.86
CA PHE A 39 4.96 -12.23 6.80
C PHE A 39 6.48 -12.22 6.96
N LYS A 40 7.05 -13.04 7.87
CA LYS A 40 8.49 -13.12 8.11
C LYS A 40 9.29 -13.69 6.94
N ASP A 41 8.68 -14.57 6.15
CA ASP A 41 9.32 -15.19 4.97
C ASP A 41 9.60 -14.20 3.82
N GLY A 42 9.36 -12.90 4.02
CA GLY A 42 9.69 -11.82 3.09
C GLY A 42 8.89 -11.84 1.80
N LYS A 43 7.97 -12.79 1.65
CA LYS A 43 7.40 -13.17 0.36
C LYS A 43 6.15 -12.39 -0.03
N TYR A 44 5.38 -11.80 0.89
CA TYR A 44 4.12 -11.19 0.49
C TYR A 44 3.74 -9.96 1.29
N ASN A 45 3.34 -8.94 0.54
CA ASN A 45 2.27 -8.05 0.95
C ASN A 45 1.05 -8.94 1.28
N ILE A 46 0.84 -9.24 2.57
CA ILE A 46 -0.23 -10.12 3.05
C ILE A 46 -1.61 -9.63 2.59
N TRP A 47 -1.70 -8.31 2.34
CA TRP A 47 -2.84 -7.61 1.75
C TRP A 47 -2.99 -7.82 0.23
N LYS A 48 -2.35 -8.83 -0.37
CA LYS A 48 -2.65 -9.31 -1.74
C LYS A 48 -3.23 -10.73 -1.78
N THR A 49 -3.21 -11.46 -0.67
CA THR A 49 -3.64 -12.86 -0.65
C THR A 49 -5.13 -12.99 -0.33
N ASN A 50 -5.87 -13.82 -1.07
CA ASN A 50 -7.29 -14.10 -0.83
C ASN A 50 -7.59 -14.63 0.58
N ASP A 51 -6.60 -15.26 1.24
CA ASP A 51 -6.68 -15.71 2.62
C ASP A 51 -7.01 -14.55 3.58
N VAL A 52 -6.38 -13.39 3.41
CA VAL A 52 -6.60 -12.22 4.28
C VAL A 52 -7.93 -11.56 3.98
N ALA A 53 -8.32 -11.50 2.70
CA ALA A 53 -9.63 -10.99 2.29
C ALA A 53 -10.78 -11.80 2.90
N THR A 54 -10.63 -13.12 2.97
CA THR A 54 -11.66 -14.01 3.53
C THR A 54 -11.66 -13.99 5.06
N LYS A 55 -10.47 -14.04 5.69
CA LYS A 55 -10.34 -14.19 7.14
C LYS A 55 -10.46 -12.88 7.91
N TYR A 56 -10.06 -11.76 7.29
CA TYR A 56 -10.07 -10.43 7.89
C TYR A 56 -10.64 -9.38 6.93
N PRO A 57 -11.91 -9.51 6.51
CA PRO A 57 -12.50 -8.66 5.46
C PRO A 57 -12.46 -7.16 5.79
N LEU A 58 -12.67 -6.80 7.06
CA LEU A 58 -12.60 -5.41 7.54
C LEU A 58 -11.20 -4.78 7.40
N LEU A 59 -10.15 -5.55 7.71
CA LEU A 59 -8.77 -5.07 7.54
C LEU A 59 -8.41 -5.01 6.07
N TRP A 60 -8.83 -6.01 5.28
CA TRP A 60 -8.58 -6.07 3.85
C TRP A 60 -9.19 -4.89 3.11
N ASP A 61 -10.47 -4.60 3.33
CA ASP A 61 -11.20 -3.51 2.69
C ASP A 61 -10.47 -2.16 2.86
N LYS A 62 -10.01 -1.86 4.08
CA LYS A 62 -9.22 -0.64 4.35
C LYS A 62 -7.80 -0.72 3.80
N ALA A 63 -7.12 -1.86 3.93
CA ALA A 63 -5.76 -2.04 3.44
C ALA A 63 -5.69 -1.90 1.91
N GLN A 64 -6.73 -2.32 1.20
CA GLN A 64 -6.82 -2.19 -0.25
C GLN A 64 -6.71 -0.73 -0.70
N PHE A 65 -7.26 0.25 0.02
CA PHE A 65 -7.07 1.66 -0.34
C PHE A 65 -5.60 2.10 -0.29
N TYR A 66 -4.80 1.56 0.63
CA TYR A 66 -3.37 1.87 0.74
C TYR A 66 -2.52 1.07 -0.26
N VAL A 67 -2.97 -0.13 -0.65
CA VAL A 67 -2.24 -1.03 -1.56
C VAL A 67 -2.58 -0.77 -3.03
N ILE A 68 -3.81 -0.35 -3.32
CA ILE A 68 -4.35 0.01 -4.64
C ILE A 68 -4.13 1.51 -4.93
N ALA A 69 -3.81 2.34 -3.93
CA ALA A 69 -3.16 3.63 -4.14
C ALA A 69 -1.73 3.44 -4.67
N PHE A 70 -1.63 2.71 -5.78
CA PHE A 70 -0.59 2.85 -6.76
C PHE A 70 -0.44 4.34 -7.04
N PRO A 71 0.77 4.88 -6.98
CA PRO A 71 0.93 6.31 -7.04
C PRO A 71 0.83 6.66 -8.52
N THR A 72 -0.33 7.13 -8.96
CA THR A 72 -0.42 7.90 -10.21
C THR A 72 0.63 9.02 -10.18
N SER A 73 0.92 9.60 -9.01
CA SER A 73 2.02 10.56 -8.80
C SER A 73 3.45 10.02 -9.03
N PHE A 74 3.68 8.71 -8.95
CA PHE A 74 5.00 8.10 -9.21
C PHE A 74 5.16 7.70 -10.68
N LEU A 75 4.08 7.27 -11.34
CA LEU A 75 4.06 7.06 -12.79
C LEU A 75 4.14 8.39 -13.56
N LEU A 76 3.44 9.42 -13.08
CA LEU A 76 3.46 10.74 -13.69
C LEU A 76 4.87 11.35 -13.72
N LYS A 77 5.76 11.08 -12.76
CA LYS A 77 7.09 11.71 -12.75
C LYS A 77 8.01 11.25 -13.88
N ARG A 78 7.99 9.97 -14.25
CA ARG A 78 8.82 9.49 -15.38
C ARG A 78 8.21 9.90 -16.71
N ASP A 79 6.91 9.72 -16.86
CA ASP A 79 6.23 9.99 -18.12
C ASP A 79 6.07 11.51 -18.36
N LEU A 80 5.85 12.34 -17.33
CA LEU A 80 5.93 13.81 -17.48
C LEU A 80 7.33 14.26 -17.85
N VAL A 81 8.41 13.69 -17.30
CA VAL A 81 9.77 14.15 -17.63
C VAL A 81 10.08 13.87 -19.11
N VAL A 82 9.70 12.69 -19.60
CA VAL A 82 9.83 12.34 -21.03
C VAL A 82 8.94 13.24 -21.89
N PHE A 83 7.68 13.46 -21.49
CA PHE A 83 6.73 14.30 -22.20
C PHE A 83 7.17 15.78 -22.22
N LEU A 84 7.59 16.35 -21.09
CA LEU A 84 8.11 17.71 -20.99
C LEU A 84 9.40 17.88 -21.80
N ASN A 85 10.29 16.89 -21.83
CA ASN A 85 11.49 16.93 -22.68
C ASN A 85 11.13 16.90 -24.17
N PHE A 86 10.11 16.14 -24.56
CA PHE A 86 9.61 16.12 -25.93
C PHE A 86 9.01 17.47 -26.33
N TYR A 87 8.14 18.06 -25.48
CA TYR A 87 7.55 19.38 -25.72
C TYR A 87 8.58 20.50 -25.71
N ARG A 88 9.58 20.45 -24.83
CA ARG A 88 10.70 21.41 -24.82
C ARG A 88 11.47 21.36 -26.13
N LYS A 89 11.70 20.17 -26.69
CA LYS A 89 12.39 20.01 -27.97
C LYS A 89 11.54 20.52 -29.13
N LEU A 90 10.25 20.19 -29.15
CA LEU A 90 9.30 20.62 -30.17
C LEU A 90 9.07 22.14 -30.18
N ALA A 91 9.02 22.76 -28.99
CA ALA A 91 8.87 24.21 -28.85
C ALA A 91 10.11 25.00 -29.29
N ILE A 92 11.32 24.42 -29.14
CA ILE A 92 12.57 25.03 -29.63
C ILE A 92 12.64 24.96 -31.17
N ASP A 93 12.24 23.84 -31.78
CA ASP A 93 12.19 23.67 -33.24
C ASP A 93 11.14 24.57 -33.94
N LEU A 94 10.12 25.07 -33.22
CA LEU A 94 9.09 25.98 -33.74
C LEU A 94 9.45 27.48 -33.58
N THR A 95 10.55 27.80 -32.91
CA THR A 95 11.01 29.19 -32.65
C THR A 95 12.27 29.57 -33.45
N LEU A 96 12.63 28.79 -34.47
CA LEU A 96 13.82 29.00 -35.32
C LEU A 96 13.43 29.21 -36.78
#